data_AF-A0AAW9ECX2-F1
#
_entry.id   AF-A0AAW9ECX2-F1
#
_cell.length_a   1.000
_cell.length_b   1.000
_cell.length_c   1.000
_cell.angle_alpha   90.00
_cell.angle_beta   90.00
_cell.angle_gamma   90.00
#
_symmetry.space_group_name_H-M   'P 1'
#
loop_
_entity.id
_entity.type
_entity.pdbx_description
1 polymer ?
#
loop_
_entity_poly.entity_id
_entity_poly.type
_entity_poly.pdbx_seq_one_letter_code
_entity_poly.pdbx_strand_id
1 'polypeptide(L)'
;MKNGWLKQLLDFAPLLVFFIFFKWQDIFYASGALIVATWISVGLTWLIFHKVEKAPLITAIVVTIFGTLTIAFHSDVFIKWKVTAIYAIFALVLIAMQLFT
;
A
#
# COMPACT_ATOMS: atom_id res chain seq x y z
N MET A 1 -26.29 0.02 -11.23
CA MET A 1 -25.64 -0.29 -9.93
C MET A 1 -24.36 -1.06 -10.21
N LYS A 2 -23.22 -0.38 -10.33
CA LYS A 2 -21.96 -0.98 -10.80
C LYS A 2 -21.32 -1.72 -9.61
N ASN A 3 -21.41 -3.06 -9.60
CA ASN A 3 -20.98 -4.03 -8.58
C ASN A 3 -19.89 -3.54 -7.59
N GLY A 4 -20.31 -2.86 -6.51
CA GLY A 4 -19.38 -2.32 -5.50
C GLY A 4 -18.56 -3.41 -4.80
N TRP A 5 -19.15 -4.59 -4.61
CA TRP A 5 -18.48 -5.76 -4.05
C TRP A 5 -17.26 -6.22 -4.85
N LEU A 6 -17.30 -6.10 -6.19
CA LEU A 6 -16.19 -6.50 -7.05
C LEU A 6 -15.00 -5.53 -6.90
N LYS A 7 -15.27 -4.22 -6.83
CA LYS A 7 -14.24 -3.20 -6.55
C LYS A 7 -13.56 -3.47 -5.23
N GLN A 8 -14.34 -3.72 -4.19
CA GLN A 8 -13.82 -3.97 -2.86
C GLN A 8 -12.93 -5.21 -2.84
N LEU A 9 -13.33 -6.31 -3.50
CA LEU A 9 -12.47 -7.49 -3.68
C LEU A 9 -11.17 -7.18 -4.41
N LEU A 10 -11.20 -6.36 -5.46
CA LEU A 10 -10.00 -5.90 -6.18
C LEU A 10 -9.08 -5.07 -5.28
N ASP A 11 -9.62 -4.20 -4.43
CA ASP A 11 -8.85 -3.40 -3.49
C ASP A 11 -8.21 -4.27 -2.38
N PHE A 12 -8.86 -5.37 -1.99
CA PHE A 12 -8.32 -6.33 -1.01
C PHE A 12 -7.38 -7.39 -1.61
N ALA A 13 -7.42 -7.61 -2.92
CA ALA A 13 -6.62 -8.66 -3.58
C ALA A 13 -5.11 -8.51 -3.33
N PRO A 14 -4.48 -7.31 -3.44
CA PRO A 14 -3.05 -7.15 -3.16
C PRO A 14 -2.69 -7.51 -1.72
N LEU A 15 -3.58 -7.17 -0.77
CA LEU A 15 -3.38 -7.47 0.64
C LEU A 15 -3.42 -8.98 0.90
N LEU A 16 -4.37 -9.70 0.29
CA LEU A 16 -4.44 -11.15 0.39
C LEU A 16 -3.19 -11.81 -0.19
N VAL A 17 -2.74 -11.36 -1.37
CA VAL A 17 -1.49 -11.86 -1.98
C VAL A 17 -0.32 -11.63 -1.04
N PHE A 18 -0.18 -10.43 -0.46
CA PHE A 18 0.87 -10.14 0.50
C PHE A 18 0.87 -11.12 1.68
N PHE A 19 -0.29 -11.37 2.29
CA PHE A 19 -0.38 -12.29 3.44
C PHE A 19 -0.03 -13.73 3.08
N ILE A 20 -0.42 -14.20 1.89
CA ILE A 20 -0.07 -15.54 1.41
C ILE A 20 1.46 -15.66 1.26
N PHE A 21 2.07 -14.72 0.56
CA PHE A 21 3.53 -14.72 0.38
C PHE A 21 4.27 -14.52 1.71
N PHE A 22 3.78 -13.67 2.60
CA PHE A 22 4.39 -13.46 3.91
C PHE A 22 4.33 -14.68 4.82
N LYS A 23 3.30 -15.52 4.68
CA LYS A 23 3.18 -16.75 5.47
C LYS A 23 4.13 -17.85 4.98
N TRP A 24 4.42 -17.88 3.68
CA TRP A 24 5.20 -18.96 3.05
C TRP A 24 6.65 -18.56 2.77
N GLN A 25 6.92 -17.25 2.68
CA GLN A 25 8.21 -16.66 2.34
C GLN A 25 8.50 -15.43 3.21
N ASP A 26 9.76 -14.99 3.19
CA ASP A 26 10.18 -13.79 3.89
C ASP A 26 9.51 -12.51 3.38
N ILE A 27 9.58 -11.48 4.22
CA ILE A 27 8.97 -10.16 4.01
C ILE A 27 9.38 -9.48 2.70
N PHE A 28 10.56 -9.83 2.16
CA PHE A 28 11.09 -9.29 0.93
C PHE A 28 10.30 -9.77 -0.30
N TYR A 29 10.06 -11.08 -0.38
CA TYR A 29 9.25 -11.68 -1.44
C TYR A 29 7.80 -11.24 -1.32
N ALA A 30 7.28 -11.16 -0.10
CA ALA A 30 5.94 -10.63 0.16
C ALA A 30 5.79 -9.17 -0.32
N SER A 31 6.78 -8.32 -0.05
CA SER A 31 6.79 -6.92 -0.51
C SER A 31 6.79 -6.82 -2.03
N GLY A 32 7.63 -7.60 -2.72
CA GLY A 32 7.65 -7.63 -4.18
C GLY A 32 6.32 -8.09 -4.77
N ALA A 33 5.74 -9.15 -4.21
CA ALA A 33 4.44 -9.66 -4.62
C ALA A 33 3.31 -8.63 -4.39
N LEU A 34 3.36 -7.87 -3.28
CA LEU A 34 2.41 -6.80 -3.00
C LEU A 34 2.46 -5.69 -4.05
N ILE A 35 3.65 -5.23 -4.43
CA ILE A 35 3.80 -4.19 -5.46
C ILE A 35 3.18 -4.67 -6.77
N VAL A 36 3.56 -5.87 -7.23
CA VAL A 36 3.05 -6.44 -8.49
C VAL A 36 1.54 -6.61 -8.42
N ALA A 37 1.01 -7.18 -7.35
CA ALA A 37 -0.42 -7.38 -7.17
C ALA A 37 -1.20 -6.06 -7.12
N THR A 38 -0.62 -5.01 -6.54
CA THR A 38 -1.26 -3.68 -6.47
C THR A 38 -1.37 -3.05 -7.85
N TRP A 39 -0.31 -3.10 -8.65
CA TRP A 39 -0.34 -2.61 -10.03
C TRP A 39 -1.29 -3.41 -10.92
N ILE A 40 -1.32 -4.73 -10.75
CA ILE A 40 -2.29 -5.60 -11.43
C ILE A 40 -3.72 -5.21 -11.05
N SER A 41 -4.00 -5.01 -9.76
CA SER A 41 -5.34 -4.62 -9.28
C SER A 41 -5.78 -3.25 -9.84
N VAL A 42 -4.89 -2.26 -9.87
CA VAL A 42 -5.17 -0.95 -10.48
C VAL A 42 -5.44 -1.09 -11.98
N GLY A 43 -4.65 -1.90 -12.70
CA GLY A 43 -4.83 -2.18 -14.12
C GLY A 43 -6.15 -2.90 -14.43
N LEU A 44 -6.51 -3.92 -13.65
CA LEU A 44 -7.80 -4.61 -13.75
C LEU A 44 -8.96 -3.67 -13.44
N THR A 45 -8.81 -2.82 -12.42
CA THR A 45 -9.83 -1.82 -12.09
C THR A 45 -10.03 -0.84 -13.23
N TRP A 46 -8.95 -0.42 -13.90
CA TRP A 46 -9.03 0.39 -15.10
C TRP A 46 -9.74 -0.33 -16.26
N LEU A 47 -9.38 -1.58 -16.56
CA LEU A 47 -10.01 -2.38 -17.62
C LEU A 47 -11.52 -2.61 -17.39
N ILE A 48 -11.91 -2.94 -16.16
CA ILE A 48 -13.31 -3.29 -15.84
C ILE A 48 -14.17 -2.03 -15.68
N PHE A 49 -13.66 -1.03 -14.96
CA PHE A 49 -14.47 0.14 -14.58
C PHE A 49 -14.25 1.35 -15.48
N HIS A 50 -13.21 1.36 -16.33
CA HIS A 50 -12.77 2.47 -17.21
C HIS A 50 -12.55 3.79 -16.44
N LYS A 51 -12.38 3.71 -15.13
CA LYS A 51 -12.10 4.82 -14.23
C LYS A 51 -11.14 4.32 -13.16
N VAL A 52 -10.00 4.98 -13.05
CA VAL A 52 -9.10 4.82 -11.90
C VAL A 52 -9.40 5.95 -10.93
N GLU A 53 -9.76 5.58 -9.71
CA GLU A 53 -9.92 6.55 -8.64
C GLU A 53 -8.55 6.99 -8.12
N LYS A 54 -8.46 8.25 -7.66
CA LYS A 54 -7.18 8.80 -7.17
C LYS A 54 -6.63 8.02 -5.97
N ALA A 55 -7.52 7.52 -5.10
CA ALA A 55 -7.12 6.79 -3.89
C ALA A 55 -6.30 5.52 -4.18
N PRO A 56 -6.79 4.53 -4.96
CA PRO A 56 -6.00 3.34 -5.30
C PRO A 56 -4.68 3.66 -6.02
N LEU A 57 -4.65 4.71 -6.84
CA LEU A 57 -3.43 5.15 -7.52
C LEU A 57 -2.38 5.69 -6.53
N ILE A 58 -2.81 6.52 -5.57
CA ILE A 58 -1.94 7.04 -4.51
C ILE A 58 -1.43 5.88 -3.66
N THR A 59 -2.30 4.93 -3.29
CA THR A 59 -1.90 3.74 -2.54
C THR A 59 -0.87 2.91 -3.32
N ALA A 60 -1.06 2.71 -4.63
CA ALA A 60 -0.09 1.99 -5.46
C ALA A 60 1.28 2.66 -5.49
N ILE A 61 1.32 3.99 -5.61
CA ILE A 61 2.58 4.76 -5.57
C ILE A 61 3.26 4.59 -4.20
N VAL A 62 2.52 4.77 -3.10
CA VAL A 62 3.05 4.64 -1.74
C VAL A 62 3.58 3.21 -1.50
N VAL A 63 2.80 2.19 -1.86
CA VAL A 63 3.20 0.77 -1.76
C VAL A 63 4.44 0.50 -2.60
N THR A 64 4.54 1.07 -3.79
CA THR A 64 5.72 0.91 -4.64
C THR A 64 6.95 1.52 -3.98
N ILE A 65 6.87 2.75 -3.48
CA ILE A 65 8.00 3.43 -2.82
C ILE A 65 8.45 2.65 -1.59
N PHE A 66 7.55 2.35 -0.65
CA PHE A 66 7.90 1.65 0.58
C PHE A 66 8.32 0.19 0.32
N GLY A 67 7.67 -0.49 -0.63
CA GLY A 67 8.01 -1.85 -0.99
C GLY A 67 9.36 -1.96 -1.69
N THR A 68 9.69 -1.06 -2.62
CA THR A 68 11.03 -1.03 -3.24
C THR A 68 12.10 -0.65 -2.23
N LEU A 69 11.84 0.26 -1.30
CA LEU A 69 12.77 0.58 -0.21
C LEU A 69 13.04 -0.67 0.66
N THR A 70 12.00 -1.45 0.96
CA THR A 70 12.12 -2.70 1.73
C THR A 70 13.01 -3.73 1.03
N ILE A 71 12.86 -3.88 -0.29
CA ILE A 71 13.67 -4.81 -1.10
C ILE A 71 15.11 -4.28 -1.26
N ALA A 72 15.28 -2.99 -1.56
CA ALA A 72 16.59 -2.40 -1.81
C ALA A 72 17.48 -2.44 -0.58
N PHE A 73 16.94 -2.14 0.60
CA PHE A 73 17.70 -2.12 1.85
C PHE A 73 17.77 -3.49 2.54
N HIS A 74 17.13 -4.54 2.01
CA HIS A 74 17.06 -5.89 2.62
C HIS A 74 16.79 -5.83 4.14
N SER A 75 15.94 -4.90 4.56
CA SER A 75 15.63 -4.66 5.95
C SER A 75 14.12 -4.64 6.15
N ASP A 76 13.64 -5.56 6.99
CA ASP A 76 12.24 -5.70 7.40
C ASP A 76 11.71 -4.49 8.19
N VAL A 77 12.64 -3.62 8.61
CA VAL A 77 12.40 -2.37 9.32
C VAL A 77 11.54 -1.41 8.48
N PHE A 78 11.68 -1.39 7.16
CA PHE A 78 10.97 -0.43 6.30
C PHE A 78 9.46 -0.65 6.21
N ILE A 79 9.00 -1.92 6.19
CA ILE A 79 7.56 -2.21 6.26
C ILE A 79 6.98 -1.81 7.63
N LYS A 80 7.75 -2.03 8.70
CA LYS A 80 7.33 -1.69 10.07
C LYS A 80 7.28 -0.17 10.27
N TRP A 81 8.25 0.55 9.69
CA TRP A 81 8.35 2.00 9.78
C TRP A 81 7.22 2.77 9.10
N LYS A 82 6.42 2.13 8.21
CA LYS A 82 5.24 2.80 7.62
C LYS A 82 4.34 3.41 8.70
N VAL A 83 4.16 2.69 9.82
CA VAL A 83 3.26 3.10 10.92
C VAL A 83 3.92 4.18 11.77
N THR A 84 5.20 4.00 12.11
CA THR A 84 5.98 4.97 12.88
C THR A 84 6.12 6.31 12.17
N ALA A 85 6.37 6.30 10.86
CA ALA A 85 6.47 7.52 10.05
C ALA A 85 5.14 8.30 10.02
N ILE A 86 4.01 7.60 9.86
CA ILE A 86 2.69 8.23 9.90
C ILE A 86 2.45 8.88 11.27
N TYR A 87 2.72 8.16 12.37
CA TYR A 87 2.57 8.73 13.71
C TYR A 87 3.53 9.87 14.00
N ALA A 88 4.76 9.83 13.49
CA ALA A 88 5.73 10.92 13.63
C ALA A 88 5.28 12.18 12.90
N ILE A 89 4.75 12.05 11.67
CA ILE A 89 4.16 13.18 10.94
C ILE A 89 2.95 13.73 11.70
N PHE A 90 2.08 12.85 12.20
CA PHE A 90 0.91 13.26 12.97
C PHE A 90 1.31 14.02 14.24
N ALA A 91 2.31 13.52 14.97
CA ALA A 91 2.87 14.17 16.15
C ALA A 91 3.47 15.55 15.82
N LEU A 92 4.22 15.66 14.72
CA LEU A 92 4.77 16.94 14.27
C LEU A 92 3.68 17.95 13.89
N VAL A 93 2.63 17.51 13.20
CA VAL A 93 1.49 18.38 12.85
C VAL A 93 0.80 18.89 14.11
N LEU A 94 0.59 18.04 15.11
CA LEU A 94 -0.02 18.44 16.38
C LEU A 94 0.84 19.44 17.15
N ILE A 95 2.15 19.20 17.24
CA ILE A 95 3.10 20.13 17.87
C ILE A 95 3.10 21.48 17.14
N ALA A 96 3.17 21.45 15.80
CA ALA A 96 3.12 22.67 15.01
C ALA A 96 1.82 23.45 15.28
N MET A 97 0.67 22.77 15.27
CA MET A 97 -0.63 23.39 15.53
C MET A 97 -0.70 24.03 16.92
N GLN A 98 -0.11 23.39 17.93
CA GLN A 98 -0.03 23.92 19.29
C GLN A 98 0.88 25.16 19.39
N LEU A 99 1.92 25.27 18.56
CA LEU A 99 2.80 26.45 18.54
C LEU A 99 2.18 27.65 17.82
N PHE A 100 1.17 27.43 16.96
CA PHE A 100 0.41 28.49 16.28
C PHE A 100 -0.89 28.91 17.02
N THR A 101 -1.19 28.30 18.18
CA THR A 101 -2.30 28.67 19.08
C THR A 101 -1.75 29.39 20.31
#